data_AF-A0AAF0KJI0-F1
#
_entry.id   AF-A0AAF0KJI0-F1
#
_cell.length_a   1.000
_cell.length_b   1.000
_cell.length_c   1.000
_cell.angle_alpha   90.00
_cell.angle_beta   90.00
_cell.angle_gamma   90.00
#
_symmetry.space_group_name_H-M   'P 1'
#
loop_
_entity.id
_entity.type
_entity.pdbx_description
1 polymer ?
#
loop_
_entity_poly.entity_id
_entity_poly.type
_entity_poly.pdbx_seq_one_letter_code
_entity_poly.pdbx_strand_id
1 'polypeptide(L)' 'MSEGSGSRVRVALNGMRAVFHRPHPQKETDKGAVKSVRRFLSEAGIRP' A
#
# COMPACT_ATOMS: atom_id res chain seq x y z
N MET A 1 7.13 -7.51 -5.88
CA MET A 1 5.69 -7.31 -5.62
C MET A 1 4.95 -8.47 -6.29
N SER A 2 3.99 -9.11 -5.62
CA SER A 2 3.19 -10.20 -6.20
C SER A 2 1.73 -9.76 -6.28
N GLU A 3 1.12 -9.80 -7.46
CA GLU A 3 -0.31 -9.52 -7.66
C GLU A 3 -1.13 -10.79 -7.41
N GLY A 4 -2.19 -10.71 -6.60
CA GLY A 4 -3.16 -11.79 -6.44
C GLY A 4 -4.31 -11.66 -7.44
N SER A 5 -5.21 -12.66 -7.50
CA SER A 5 -6.42 -12.69 -8.34
C SER A 5 -7.52 -11.68 -7.94
N GLY A 6 -7.12 -10.51 -7.42
CA GLY A 6 -7.97 -9.36 -7.13
C GLY A 6 -7.15 -8.08 -7.19
N SER A 7 -7.80 -6.92 -7.14
CA SER A 7 -7.17 -5.58 -7.17
C SER A 7 -6.38 -5.25 -5.88
N ARG A 8 -5.57 -6.19 -5.38
CA ARG A 8 -4.76 -6.04 -4.17
C ARG A 8 -3.29 -6.28 -4.46
N VAL A 9 -2.44 -5.41 -3.93
CA VAL A 9 -0.98 -5.45 -4.05
C VAL A 9 -0.38 -5.73 -2.69
N ARG A 10 0.45 -6.77 -2.58
CA ARG A 10 1.24 -7.05 -1.38
C ARG A 10 2.58 -6.34 -1.46
N VAL A 11 2.91 -5.58 -0.42
CA VAL A 11 4.17 -4.84 -0.27
C VAL A 11 4.92 -5.39 0.93
N ALA A 12 6.20 -5.66 0.76
CA ALA A 12 7.11 -6.02 1.84
C ALA A 12 8.26 -5.01 1.87
N LEU A 13 8.51 -4.40 3.03
CA LEU A 13 9.54 -3.37 3.21
C LEU A 13 10.08 -3.46 4.64
N ASN A 14 11.40 -3.52 4.81
CA ASN A 14 12.07 -3.56 6.12
C ASN A 14 11.49 -4.59 7.11
N GLY A 15 11.17 -5.79 6.61
CA GLY A 15 10.56 -6.87 7.41
C GLY A 15 9.05 -6.72 7.66
N MET A 16 8.45 -5.59 7.29
CA MET A 16 7.01 -5.35 7.40
C MET A 16 6.28 -5.75 6.12
N ARG A 17 5.02 -6.16 6.28
CA ARG A 17 4.16 -6.57 5.17
C ARG A 17 2.83 -5.82 5.24
N ALA A 18 2.40 -5.26 4.12
CA ALA A 18 1.10 -4.61 3.97
C ALA A 18 0.41 -5.05 2.68
N VAL A 19 -0.92 -4.95 2.67
CA VAL A 19 -1.73 -5.22 1.49
C VAL A 19 -2.55 -3.97 1.19
N PHE A 20 -2.40 -3.43 -0.01
CA PHE A 20 -3.12 -2.26 -0.48
C PHE A 20 -4.06 -2.64 -1.61
N HIS A 21 -5.14 -1.89 -1.76
CA HIS A 21 -5.98 -1.97 -2.94
C HIS A 21 -5.36 -1.12 -4.07
N ARG A 22 -5.24 -1.70 -5.26
CA ARG A 22 -4.94 -0.92 -6.47
C ARG A 22 -6.23 -0.18 -6.85
N PRO A 23 -6.18 1.15 -7.02
CA PRO A 23 -7.30 1.86 -7.61
C PRO A 23 -7.47 1.37 -9.05
N HIS A 24 -8.63 0.81 -9.36
CA HIS A 24 -9.01 0.37 -10.69
C HIS A 24 -10.52 0.56 -10.86
N PRO A 25 -11.00 1.17 -11.96
CA PRO A 25 -10.25 1.59 -13.16
C PRO A 25 -9.56 2.96 -13.06
N GLN A 26 -9.84 3.73 -12.00
CA GLN A 26 -9.34 5.09 -11.81
C GLN A 26 -7.89 5.12 -11.29
N LYS A 27 -7.17 6.21 -11.55
CA LYS A 27 -5.78 6.40 -11.07
C LYS A 27 -5.75 7.02 -9.68
N GLU A 28 -6.87 7.58 -9.25
CA GLU A 28 -7.07 8.26 -7.99
C GLU A 28 -7.30 7.26 -6.86
N THR A 29 -6.77 7.56 -5.69
CA THR A 29 -7.00 6.78 -4.46
C THR A 29 -7.55 7.70 -3.38
N ASP A 30 -8.31 7.16 -2.43
CA ASP A 30 -8.92 7.95 -1.39
C ASP A 30 -7.90 8.38 -0.31
N LYS A 31 -8.28 9.38 0.49
CA LYS A 31 -7.42 9.90 1.57
C LYS A 31 -7.06 8.83 2.62
N GLY A 32 -7.93 7.84 2.84
CA GLY A 32 -7.70 6.73 3.76
C GLY A 32 -6.62 5.76 3.25
N ALA A 33 -6.62 5.48 1.95
CA ALA A 33 -5.56 4.71 1.31
C ALA A 33 -4.20 5.43 1.42
N VAL A 34 -4.16 6.74 1.14
CA VAL A 34 -2.93 7.55 1.33
C VAL A 34 -2.45 7.52 2.79
N LYS A 35 -3.36 7.67 3.76
CA LYS A 35 -3.03 7.62 5.19
C LYS A 35 -2.45 6.25 5.58
N SER A 36 -3.01 5.18 5.04
CA SER A 36 -2.52 3.81 5.27
C SER A 36 -1.11 3.60 4.72
N VAL A 37 -0.82 4.10 3.52
CA VAL A 37 0.52 4.03 2.93
C VAL A 37 1.53 4.83 3.73
N ARG A 38 1.20 6.08 4.12
CA ARG A 38 2.08 6.91 4.96
C ARG A 38 2.40 6.21 6.28
N ARG A 39 1.39 5.64 6.93
CA ARG A 39 1.59 4.88 8.17
C ARG A 39 2.53 3.69 7.96
N PHE A 40 2.31 2.90 6.92
CA PHE A 40 3.18 1.77 6.59
C PHE A 40 4.63 2.20 6.37
N LEU A 41 4.86 3.29 5.64
CA LEU A 41 6.21 3.83 5.41
C LEU A 41 6.86 4.27 6.73
N SER A 42 6.14 5.01 7.56
CA SER A 42 6.62 5.44 8.88
C SER A 42 6.95 4.26 9.79
N GLU A 43 6.08 3.24 9.85
CA GLU A 43 6.34 2.02 10.61
C GLU A 43 7.58 1.31 10.06
N ALA A 44 7.75 1.23 8.74
CA ALA A 44 8.95 0.70 8.10
C ALA A 44 10.20 1.59 8.29
N GLY A 45 10.13 2.68 9.05
CA GLY A 45 11.25 3.58 9.34
C GLY A 45 11.59 4.55 8.20
N ILE A 46 10.71 4.67 7.19
CA ILE A 46 10.87 5.62 6.09
C ILE A 46 10.05 6.87 6.40
N ARG A 47 10.66 8.05 6.31
CA ARG A 47 9.96 9.33 6.43
C ARG A 47 9.19 9.62 5.11
N PRO A 48 7.84 9.66 5.14
CA PRO A 48 7.00 9.82 3.96
C PRO A 48 6.51 11.26 3.73
#